data_AF-D6RMX7-F1
#
_entry.id   AF-D6RMX7-F1
#
_cell.length_a   1.000
_cell.length_b   1.000
_cell.length_c   1.000
_cell.angle_alpha   90.00
_cell.angle_beta   90.00
_cell.angle_gamma   90.00
#
_symmetry.space_group_name_H-M   'P 1'
#
loop_
_entity.id
_entity.type
_entity.pdbx_description
1 polymer ?
#
loop_
_entity_poly.entity_id
_entity_poly.type
_entity_poly.pdbx_seq_one_letter_code
_entity_poly.pdbx_strand_id
1 'polypeptide(L)'
;MKKIPPKLIAEAKAGKLPAVHPPKNISDGAETALVSLTDILPLFRTCINFIAENQDKNGILRLSEHLDGILAWLRLFTAYSASYFSGDELAWRMELACSFPTVLMKTDEQLADLILRSPTMIEVFLEAWYAKNNDGEPLCIIVSPVCVVAQLLNEITAHQDGFEQLTSLLSSKRYLPAFCTTFASRITTVSSLFDPANCDSEAISGYIGTLSSAATRLARVPEVHRRLRQVGILKRLVRAIKVFNARLRPQETFLLATYTIRLSYQPGITR
;
A
#
# COMPACT_ATOMS: atom_id res chain seq x y z
N MET A 1 -5.64 -35.35 -14.12
CA MET A 1 -6.31 -34.05 -13.82
C MET A 1 -7.26 -34.25 -12.64
N LYS A 2 -6.98 -33.68 -11.47
CA LYS A 2 -7.89 -33.75 -10.31
C LYS A 2 -8.98 -32.69 -10.47
N LYS A 3 -10.25 -33.10 -10.47
CA LYS A 3 -11.39 -32.19 -10.56
C LYS A 3 -11.49 -31.36 -9.28
N ILE A 4 -11.72 -30.06 -9.44
CA ILE A 4 -11.93 -29.13 -8.33
C ILE A 4 -13.23 -29.50 -7.61
N PRO A 5 -13.24 -29.64 -6.27
CA PRO A 5 -14.44 -29.97 -5.52
C PRO A 5 -15.57 -28.94 -5.75
N PRO A 6 -16.81 -29.37 -6.01
CA PRO A 6 -17.95 -28.47 -6.27
C PRO A 6 -18.20 -27.42 -5.18
N LYS A 7 -17.80 -27.74 -3.93
CA LYS A 7 -17.95 -26.88 -2.76
C LYS A 7 -17.07 -25.62 -2.82
N LEU A 8 -15.84 -25.74 -3.32
CA LEU A 8 -14.92 -24.60 -3.51
C LEU A 8 -15.41 -23.63 -4.60
N ILE A 9 -16.06 -24.17 -5.64
CA ILE A 9 -16.67 -23.37 -6.71
C ILE A 9 -17.91 -22.61 -6.18
N ALA A 10 -18.68 -23.22 -5.28
CA ALA A 10 -19.85 -22.59 -4.65
C ALA A 10 -19.47 -21.50 -3.63
N GLU A 11 -18.39 -21.69 -2.86
CA GLU A 11 -17.90 -20.72 -1.87
C GLU A 11 -17.26 -19.50 -2.55
N ALA A 12 -16.53 -19.70 -3.66
CA ALA A 12 -15.97 -18.61 -4.47
C ALA A 12 -17.07 -17.74 -5.12
N LYS A 13 -18.18 -18.34 -5.56
CA LYS A 13 -19.34 -17.61 -6.11
C LYS A 13 -20.11 -16.80 -5.04
N ALA A 14 -19.92 -17.10 -3.76
CA ALA A 14 -20.63 -16.45 -2.65
C ALA A 14 -19.86 -15.30 -1.99
N GLY A 15 -18.68 -14.91 -2.51
CA GLY A 15 -17.86 -13.83 -1.95
C GLY A 15 -17.31 -14.10 -0.55
N LYS A 16 -17.39 -15.35 -0.08
CA LYS A 16 -16.78 -15.80 1.17
C LYS A 16 -15.43 -16.41 0.82
N LEU A 17 -14.36 -15.65 1.05
CA LEU A 17 -13.01 -16.22 1.10
C LEU A 17 -13.01 -17.32 2.17
N PRO A 18 -12.72 -18.59 1.82
CA PRO A 18 -12.59 -19.63 2.83
C PRO A 18 -11.46 -19.25 3.77
N ALA A 19 -11.65 -19.47 5.07
CA ALA A 19 -10.53 -19.47 6.01
C ALA A 19 -9.59 -20.59 5.54
N VAL A 20 -8.49 -20.21 4.89
CA VAL A 20 -7.45 -21.15 4.47
C VAL A 20 -6.72 -21.55 5.74
N HIS A 21 -7.17 -22.62 6.38
CA HIS A 21 -6.30 -23.34 7.30
C HIS A 21 -5.18 -23.96 6.47
N PRO A 22 -3.90 -23.70 6.81
CA PRO A 22 -2.80 -24.21 6.02
C PRO A 22 -2.84 -25.75 6.07
N PRO A 23 -2.59 -26.43 4.94
CA PRO A 23 -2.30 -27.86 4.98
C PRO A 23 -1.08 -28.05 5.89
N LYS A 24 -1.19 -28.95 6.86
CA LYS A 24 -0.11 -29.25 7.84
C LYS A 24 1.20 -29.73 7.20
N ASN A 25 1.18 -30.07 5.91
CA ASN A 25 2.36 -30.41 5.12
C ASN A 25 2.36 -29.55 3.85
N ILE A 26 3.13 -28.46 3.87
CA ILE A 26 3.52 -27.78 2.64
C ILE A 26 4.53 -28.73 1.98
N SER A 27 4.10 -29.38 0.90
CA SER A 27 4.96 -30.27 0.13
C SER A 27 6.16 -29.51 -0.44
N ASP A 28 7.33 -30.14 -0.47
CA ASP A 28 8.60 -29.63 -1.00
C ASP A 28 8.48 -28.77 -2.29
N GLY A 29 7.52 -29.07 -3.17
CA GLY A 29 7.28 -28.32 -4.41
C GLY A 29 6.77 -26.88 -4.25
N ALA A 30 6.10 -26.53 -3.15
CA ALA A 30 5.69 -25.15 -2.88
C ALA A 30 6.87 -24.31 -2.37
N GLU A 31 7.76 -24.91 -1.58
CA GLU A 31 9.03 -24.28 -1.19
C GLU A 31 9.96 -24.08 -2.39
N THR A 32 10.08 -25.06 -3.29
CA THR A 32 10.94 -24.92 -4.49
C THR A 32 10.43 -23.82 -5.43
N ALA A 33 9.11 -23.73 -5.62
CA ALA A 33 8.51 -22.65 -6.39
C ALA A 33 8.76 -21.29 -5.72
N LEU A 34 8.74 -21.20 -4.39
CA LEU A 34 8.94 -19.94 -3.68
C LEU A 34 10.38 -19.43 -3.65
N VAL A 35 11.36 -20.32 -3.52
CA VAL A 35 12.78 -19.98 -3.68
C VAL A 35 13.01 -19.41 -5.08
N SER A 36 12.39 -20.03 -6.10
CA SER A 36 12.45 -19.50 -7.47
C SER A 36 11.79 -18.11 -7.61
N LEU A 37 10.74 -17.80 -6.85
CA LEU A 37 10.00 -16.53 -6.98
C LEU A 37 10.75 -15.35 -6.32
N THR A 38 11.46 -15.59 -5.21
CA THR A 38 12.31 -14.58 -4.59
C THR A 38 13.49 -14.18 -5.45
N ASP A 39 13.96 -15.09 -6.31
CA ASP A 39 15.06 -14.85 -7.24
C ASP A 39 14.58 -14.18 -8.55
N ILE A 40 13.37 -14.48 -9.01
CA ILE A 40 12.80 -13.92 -10.25
C ILE A 40 12.40 -12.44 -10.08
N LEU A 41 11.89 -12.04 -8.92
CA LEU A 41 11.41 -10.69 -8.69
C LEU A 41 12.49 -9.60 -8.84
N PRO A 42 13.69 -9.74 -8.25
CA PRO A 42 14.78 -8.81 -8.47
C PRO A 42 15.19 -8.73 -9.95
N LEU A 43 15.23 -9.86 -10.66
CA LEU A 43 15.52 -9.89 -12.10
C LEU A 43 14.46 -9.13 -12.89
N PHE A 44 13.19 -9.35 -12.56
CA PHE A 44 12.07 -8.68 -13.22
C PHE A 44 12.06 -7.17 -12.94
N ARG A 45 12.41 -6.75 -11.72
CA ARG A 45 12.64 -5.34 -11.36
C ARG A 45 13.75 -4.73 -12.20
N THR A 46 14.88 -5.43 -12.37
CA THR A 46 16.00 -4.97 -13.22
C THR A 46 15.57 -4.83 -14.68
N CYS A 47 14.81 -5.79 -15.22
CA CYS A 47 14.28 -5.69 -16.58
C CYS A 47 13.38 -4.47 -16.77
N ILE A 48 12.52 -4.16 -15.79
CA ILE A 48 11.64 -2.99 -15.89
C ILE A 48 12.42 -1.70 -15.77
N ASN A 49 13.37 -1.61 -14.84
CA ASN A 49 14.24 -0.45 -14.75
C ASN A 49 14.96 -0.21 -16.09
N PHE A 50 15.46 -1.28 -16.72
CA PHE A 50 16.07 -1.18 -18.04
C PHE A 50 15.08 -0.69 -19.12
N ILE A 51 13.85 -1.23 -19.16
CA ILE A 51 12.80 -0.78 -20.10
C ILE A 51 12.49 0.71 -19.87
N ALA A 52 12.39 1.14 -18.61
CA ALA A 52 12.09 2.51 -18.22
C ALA A 52 13.19 3.50 -18.58
N GLU A 53 14.45 3.16 -18.25
CA GLU A 53 15.62 3.99 -18.54
C GLU A 53 15.84 4.15 -20.06
N ASN A 54 15.57 3.11 -20.83
CA ASN A 54 15.77 3.12 -22.29
C ASN A 54 14.53 3.54 -23.08
N GLN A 55 13.40 3.79 -22.42
CA GLN A 55 12.11 4.09 -23.05
C GLN A 55 11.74 3.08 -24.16
N ASP A 56 12.00 1.78 -23.92
CA ASP A 56 11.77 0.74 -24.92
C ASP A 56 10.27 0.52 -25.13
N LYS A 57 9.75 1.10 -26.22
CA LYS A 57 8.33 1.01 -26.59
C LYS A 57 7.83 -0.43 -26.77
N ASN A 58 8.68 -1.34 -27.26
CA ASN A 58 8.29 -2.74 -27.42
C ASN A 58 8.20 -3.44 -26.06
N GLY A 59 9.13 -3.13 -25.15
CA GLY A 59 9.08 -3.59 -23.76
C GLY A 59 7.81 -3.11 -23.05
N ILE A 60 7.47 -1.83 -23.20
CA ILE A 60 6.25 -1.23 -22.62
C ILE A 60 5.00 -1.92 -23.17
N LEU A 61 4.90 -2.12 -24.48
CA LEU A 61 3.76 -2.81 -25.09
C LEU A 61 3.57 -4.23 -24.53
N ARG A 62 4.67 -4.99 -24.42
CA ARG A 62 4.63 -6.35 -23.84
C ARG A 62 4.23 -6.36 -22.37
N LEU A 63 4.66 -5.35 -21.60
CA LEU A 63 4.23 -5.20 -20.20
C LEU A 63 2.73 -4.93 -20.12
N SER A 64 2.21 -4.03 -20.98
CA SER A 64 0.78 -3.73 -21.06
C SER A 64 -0.06 -4.96 -21.44
N GLU A 65 0.39 -5.76 -22.42
CA GLU A 65 -0.29 -6.99 -22.84
C GLU A 65 -0.39 -8.06 -21.73
N HIS A 66 0.54 -8.04 -20.77
CA HIS A 66 0.62 -9.01 -19.68
C HIS A 66 0.29 -8.44 -18.31
N LEU A 67 -0.17 -7.19 -18.24
CA LEU A 67 -0.35 -6.47 -16.98
C LEU A 67 -1.29 -7.21 -16.00
N ASP A 68 -2.43 -7.71 -16.47
CA ASP A 68 -3.39 -8.43 -15.63
C ASP A 68 -2.77 -9.69 -15.00
N GLY A 69 -1.96 -10.42 -15.77
CA GLY A 69 -1.23 -11.60 -15.27
C GLY A 69 -0.20 -11.21 -14.21
N ILE A 70 0.51 -10.10 -14.42
CA ILE A 70 1.49 -9.56 -13.48
C ILE A 70 0.80 -9.14 -12.17
N LEU A 71 -0.30 -8.38 -12.23
CA LEU A 71 -1.03 -7.93 -11.05
C LEU A 71 -1.69 -9.09 -10.30
N ALA A 72 -2.27 -10.06 -11.00
CA ALA A 72 -2.84 -11.27 -10.38
C ALA A 72 -1.77 -12.07 -9.63
N TRP A 73 -0.57 -12.16 -10.22
CA TRP A 73 0.56 -12.83 -9.60
C TRP A 73 1.07 -12.07 -8.37
N LEU A 74 1.18 -10.73 -8.43
CA LEU A 74 1.52 -9.91 -7.26
C LEU A 74 0.54 -10.08 -6.12
N ARG A 75 -0.76 -10.16 -6.43
CA ARG A 75 -1.80 -10.42 -5.42
C ARG A 75 -1.61 -11.78 -4.74
N LEU A 76 -1.32 -12.82 -5.50
CA LEU A 76 -1.03 -14.14 -4.93
C LEU A 76 0.23 -14.08 -4.06
N PHE A 77 1.27 -13.39 -4.52
CA PHE A 77 2.52 -13.24 -3.79
C PHE A 77 2.35 -12.46 -2.48
N THR A 78 1.58 -11.36 -2.45
CA THR A 78 1.31 -10.60 -1.22
C THR A 78 0.47 -11.41 -0.24
N ALA A 79 -0.62 -12.03 -0.70
CA ALA A 79 -1.49 -12.83 0.16
C ALA A 79 -0.74 -14.04 0.75
N TYR A 80 0.06 -14.73 -0.05
CA TYR A 80 0.95 -15.77 0.45
C TYR A 80 1.92 -15.19 1.47
N SER A 81 2.58 -14.08 1.14
CA SER A 81 3.62 -13.54 2.00
C SER A 81 3.08 -13.14 3.38
N ALA A 82 1.93 -12.46 3.41
CA ALA A 82 1.23 -12.07 4.64
C ALA A 82 0.77 -13.26 5.49
N SER A 83 0.58 -14.44 4.89
CA SER A 83 0.10 -15.64 5.58
C SER A 83 1.22 -16.47 6.20
N TYR A 84 2.42 -16.44 5.60
CA TYR A 84 3.49 -17.40 5.93
C TYR A 84 4.78 -16.76 6.45
N PHE A 85 5.00 -15.46 6.22
CA PHE A 85 6.20 -14.77 6.68
C PHE A 85 5.87 -13.73 7.73
N SER A 86 6.90 -13.33 8.47
CA SER A 86 6.82 -12.32 9.52
C SER A 86 8.14 -11.53 9.59
N GLY A 87 8.18 -10.49 10.43
CA GLY A 87 9.38 -9.66 10.61
C GLY A 87 9.95 -9.08 9.30
N ASP A 88 11.28 -9.09 9.18
CA ASP A 88 12.03 -8.48 8.08
C ASP A 88 11.77 -9.17 6.73
N GLU A 89 11.56 -10.48 6.73
CA GLU A 89 11.27 -11.22 5.51
C GLU A 89 9.93 -10.80 4.90
N LEU A 90 8.90 -10.63 5.74
CA LEU A 90 7.63 -10.10 5.29
C LEU A 90 7.77 -8.66 4.78
N ALA A 91 8.54 -7.82 5.48
CA ALA A 91 8.78 -6.45 5.08
C ALA A 91 9.43 -6.37 3.69
N TRP A 92 10.48 -7.15 3.44
CA TRP A 92 11.16 -7.22 2.14
C TRP A 92 10.24 -7.72 1.02
N ARG A 93 9.41 -8.74 1.27
CA ARG A 93 8.45 -9.24 0.27
C ARG A 93 7.39 -8.20 -0.07
N MET A 94 6.84 -7.51 0.94
CA MET A 94 5.87 -6.45 0.73
C MET A 94 6.48 -5.23 0.03
N GLU A 95 7.74 -4.92 0.30
CA GLU A 95 8.51 -3.92 -0.43
C GLU A 95 8.53 -4.24 -1.92
N LEU A 96 8.91 -5.47 -2.24
CA LEU A 96 9.09 -5.93 -3.60
C LEU A 96 7.76 -5.90 -4.37
N ALA A 97 6.70 -6.38 -3.74
CA ALA A 97 5.36 -6.36 -4.33
C ALA A 97 4.80 -4.96 -4.56
N CYS A 98 5.12 -3.99 -3.69
CA CYS A 98 4.60 -2.62 -3.79
C CYS A 98 5.50 -1.68 -4.63
N SER A 99 6.81 -1.91 -4.60
CA SER A 99 7.77 -1.14 -5.41
C SER A 99 7.59 -1.44 -6.89
N PHE A 100 7.25 -2.67 -7.24
CA PHE A 100 7.06 -3.12 -8.60
C PHE A 100 6.02 -2.28 -9.41
N PRO A 101 4.75 -2.18 -8.99
CA PRO A 101 3.77 -1.33 -9.69
C PRO A 101 4.19 0.15 -9.65
N THR A 102 4.86 0.60 -8.58
CA THR A 102 5.38 1.98 -8.49
C THR A 102 6.42 2.29 -9.56
N VAL A 103 7.29 1.34 -9.90
CA VAL A 103 8.27 1.52 -10.99
C VAL A 103 7.57 1.50 -12.35
N LEU A 104 6.62 0.57 -12.56
CA LEU A 104 5.86 0.52 -13.81
C LEU A 104 5.09 1.82 -14.09
N MET A 105 4.45 2.41 -13.07
CA MET A 105 3.74 3.69 -13.19
C MET A 105 4.66 4.86 -13.59
N LYS A 106 5.97 4.76 -13.35
CA LYS A 106 6.95 5.78 -13.77
C LYS A 106 7.48 5.56 -15.18
N THR A 107 7.20 4.41 -15.78
CA THR A 107 7.74 4.01 -17.07
C THR A 107 6.96 4.62 -18.23
N ASP A 108 5.63 4.64 -18.12
CA ASP A 108 4.72 5.14 -19.16
C ASP A 108 3.37 5.56 -18.53
N GLU A 109 2.78 6.66 -19.01
CA GLU A 109 1.54 7.20 -18.47
C GLU A 109 0.32 6.29 -18.73
N GLN A 110 0.26 5.62 -19.89
CA GLN A 110 -0.82 4.69 -20.19
C GLN A 110 -0.73 3.46 -19.30
N LEU A 111 0.48 2.95 -19.08
CA LEU A 111 0.70 1.84 -18.14
C LEU A 111 0.32 2.24 -16.71
N ALA A 112 0.63 3.47 -16.31
CA ALA A 112 0.22 3.98 -15.01
C ALA A 112 -1.31 4.02 -14.84
N ASP A 113 -2.01 4.54 -15.86
CA ASP A 113 -3.47 4.59 -15.91
C ASP A 113 -4.09 3.17 -15.82
N LEU A 114 -3.56 2.21 -16.58
CA LEU A 114 -4.01 0.81 -16.53
C LEU A 114 -3.81 0.17 -15.14
N ILE A 115 -2.66 0.41 -14.50
CA ILE A 115 -2.38 -0.08 -13.14
C ILE A 115 -3.37 0.50 -12.14
N LEU A 116 -3.58 1.82 -12.18
CA LEU A 116 -4.41 2.54 -11.20
C LEU A 116 -5.91 2.28 -11.39
N ARG A 117 -6.33 1.87 -12.60
CA ARG A 117 -7.69 1.39 -12.89
C ARG A 117 -7.91 -0.07 -12.54
N SER A 118 -6.88 -0.86 -12.23
CA SER A 118 -7.04 -2.28 -11.96
C SER A 118 -7.56 -2.54 -10.54
N PRO A 119 -8.71 -3.23 -10.37
CA PRO A 119 -9.18 -3.64 -9.05
C PRO A 119 -8.19 -4.55 -8.33
N THR A 120 -7.46 -5.38 -9.08
CA THR A 120 -6.42 -6.27 -8.56
C THR A 120 -5.30 -5.47 -7.89
N MET A 121 -4.95 -4.30 -8.42
CA MET A 121 -3.94 -3.44 -7.80
C MET A 121 -4.41 -2.88 -6.46
N ILE A 122 -5.70 -2.55 -6.33
CA ILE A 122 -6.28 -2.13 -5.04
C ILE A 122 -6.22 -3.28 -4.02
N GLU A 123 -6.45 -4.52 -4.43
CA GLU A 123 -6.31 -5.69 -3.56
C GLU A 123 -4.86 -5.91 -3.11
N VAL A 124 -3.89 -5.81 -4.04
CA VAL A 124 -2.45 -5.85 -3.72
C VAL A 124 -2.10 -4.79 -2.67
N PHE A 125 -2.54 -3.55 -2.92
CA PHE A 125 -2.34 -2.44 -1.99
C PHE A 125 -2.96 -2.73 -0.62
N LEU A 126 -4.22 -3.20 -0.54
CA LEU A 126 -4.90 -3.42 0.73
C LEU A 126 -4.25 -4.56 1.55
N GLU A 127 -3.83 -5.65 0.91
CA GLU A 127 -3.06 -6.72 1.56
C GLU A 127 -1.79 -6.16 2.21
N ALA A 128 -0.99 -5.40 1.45
CA ALA A 128 0.23 -4.78 1.97
C ALA A 128 -0.06 -3.69 3.02
N TRP A 129 -1.17 -2.95 2.85
CA TRP A 129 -1.61 -1.92 3.79
C TRP A 129 -1.92 -2.52 5.16
N TYR A 130 -2.58 -3.67 5.20
CA TYR A 130 -2.98 -4.37 6.43
C TYR A 130 -1.93 -5.31 7.01
N ALA A 131 -0.87 -5.61 6.28
CA ALA A 131 0.22 -6.44 6.77
C ALA A 131 0.87 -5.83 8.04
N LYS A 132 1.18 -6.70 9.01
CA LYS A 132 1.67 -6.35 10.34
C LYS A 132 3.02 -6.98 10.62
N ASN A 133 3.82 -6.31 11.44
CA ASN A 133 5.04 -6.86 12.01
C ASN A 133 4.74 -7.81 13.18
N ASN A 134 5.80 -8.31 13.82
CA ASN A 134 5.70 -9.23 14.96
C ASN A 134 5.02 -8.61 16.20
N ASP A 135 5.07 -7.28 16.32
CA ASP A 135 4.42 -6.53 17.41
C ASP A 135 2.94 -6.22 17.12
N GLY A 136 2.42 -6.65 15.96
CA GLY A 136 1.05 -6.37 15.52
C GLY A 136 0.83 -4.95 14.98
N GLU A 137 1.90 -4.18 14.80
CA GLU A 137 1.91 -2.85 14.19
C GLU A 137 2.00 -2.94 12.66
N PRO A 138 1.47 -1.96 11.91
CA PRO A 138 1.57 -1.96 10.45
C PRO A 138 3.02 -1.95 9.97
N LEU A 139 3.31 -2.67 8.88
CA LEU A 139 4.63 -2.64 8.25
C LEU A 139 4.93 -1.25 7.66
N CYS A 140 6.01 -0.63 8.13
CA CYS A 140 6.54 0.63 7.60
C CYS A 140 7.86 0.36 6.88
N ILE A 141 7.77 0.11 5.58
CA ILE A 141 8.91 -0.25 4.73
C ILE A 141 9.48 1.03 4.11
N ILE A 142 10.58 1.56 4.63
CA ILE A 142 11.17 2.83 4.20
C ILE A 142 12.49 2.53 3.47
N VAL A 143 12.46 2.62 2.14
CA VAL A 143 13.58 2.22 1.26
C VAL A 143 14.37 3.42 0.74
N SER A 144 13.80 4.62 0.85
CA SER A 144 14.33 5.95 0.46
C SER A 144 13.50 6.62 -0.66
N PRO A 145 13.05 7.88 -0.49
CA PRO A 145 12.75 8.59 0.76
C PRO A 145 11.31 8.33 1.26
N VAL A 146 10.54 7.44 0.63
CA VAL A 146 9.13 7.22 0.97
C VAL A 146 8.86 5.74 1.18
N CYS A 147 7.88 5.43 2.03
CA CYS A 147 7.37 4.08 2.11
C CYS A 147 6.55 3.74 0.88
N VAL A 148 6.94 2.67 0.20
CA VAL A 148 6.30 2.22 -1.05
C VAL A 148 4.80 1.96 -0.90
N VAL A 149 4.37 1.45 0.25
CA VAL A 149 2.94 1.23 0.52
C VAL A 149 2.18 2.55 0.68
N ALA A 150 2.79 3.54 1.35
CA ALA A 150 2.23 4.88 1.47
C ALA A 150 2.22 5.63 0.12
N GLN A 151 3.26 5.42 -0.69
CA GLN A 151 3.35 5.96 -2.05
C GLN A 151 2.22 5.42 -2.92
N LEU A 152 1.96 4.11 -2.91
CA LEU A 152 0.82 3.53 -3.62
C LEU A 152 -0.51 4.15 -3.22
N LEU A 153 -0.74 4.36 -1.91
CA LEU A 153 -1.94 5.07 -1.46
C LEU A 153 -2.01 6.50 -2.03
N ASN A 154 -0.87 7.19 -2.10
CA ASN A 154 -0.82 8.53 -2.67
C ASN A 154 -1.17 8.52 -4.16
N GLU A 155 -0.62 7.60 -4.95
CA GLU A 155 -0.96 7.45 -6.38
C GLU A 155 -2.43 7.09 -6.58
N ILE A 156 -2.92 6.06 -5.87
CA ILE A 156 -4.33 5.61 -5.94
C ILE A 156 -5.28 6.76 -5.61
N THR A 157 -5.00 7.54 -4.57
CA THR A 157 -5.88 8.65 -4.17
C THR A 157 -5.73 9.90 -5.04
N ALA A 158 -4.66 10.02 -5.82
CA ALA A 158 -4.45 11.11 -6.76
C ALA A 158 -5.15 10.84 -8.11
N HIS A 159 -5.29 9.57 -8.47
CA HIS A 159 -5.99 9.12 -9.68
C HIS A 159 -7.50 9.00 -9.46
N GLN A 160 -8.32 9.49 -10.39
CA GLN A 160 -9.78 9.49 -10.24
C GLN A 160 -10.34 8.07 -10.09
N ASP A 161 -10.06 7.18 -11.05
CA ASP A 161 -10.63 5.82 -11.02
C ASP A 161 -10.12 4.98 -9.85
N GLY A 162 -8.82 5.07 -9.51
CA GLY A 162 -8.26 4.43 -8.33
C GLY A 162 -8.90 4.93 -7.03
N PHE A 163 -9.16 6.25 -6.94
CA PHE A 163 -9.84 6.84 -5.81
C PHE A 163 -11.30 6.36 -5.70
N GLU A 164 -12.03 6.31 -6.81
CA GLU A 164 -13.40 5.80 -6.86
C GLU A 164 -13.48 4.32 -6.45
N GLN A 165 -12.56 3.49 -6.93
CA GLN A 165 -12.49 2.07 -6.54
C GLN A 165 -12.17 1.89 -5.06
N LEU A 166 -11.15 2.59 -4.55
CA LEU A 166 -10.79 2.53 -3.14
C LEU A 166 -11.96 2.99 -2.27
N THR A 167 -12.61 4.10 -2.61
CA THR A 167 -13.72 4.65 -1.82
C THR A 167 -14.99 3.81 -1.91
N SER A 168 -15.25 3.15 -3.04
CA SER A 168 -16.31 2.14 -3.17
C SER A 168 -16.09 0.98 -2.21
N LEU A 169 -14.87 0.44 -2.12
CA LEU A 169 -14.52 -0.60 -1.14
C LEU A 169 -14.64 -0.11 0.30
N LEU A 170 -14.17 1.11 0.59
CA LEU A 170 -14.29 1.74 1.91
C LEU A 170 -15.72 2.13 2.27
N SER A 171 -16.66 2.14 1.32
CA SER A 171 -18.08 2.37 1.63
C SER A 171 -18.71 1.16 2.35
N SER A 172 -18.07 0.00 2.29
CA SER A 172 -18.45 -1.17 3.09
C SER A 172 -18.05 -0.99 4.56
N LYS A 173 -19.02 -1.21 5.46
CA LYS A 173 -18.82 -1.17 6.92
C LYS A 173 -17.70 -2.09 7.42
N ARG A 174 -17.32 -3.11 6.63
CA ARG A 174 -16.27 -4.06 6.98
C ARG A 174 -14.87 -3.46 6.85
N TYR A 175 -14.59 -2.72 5.78
CA TYR A 175 -13.22 -2.30 5.45
C TYR A 175 -12.85 -0.97 6.07
N LEU A 176 -13.81 -0.04 6.17
CA LEU A 176 -13.54 1.31 6.66
C LEU A 176 -12.90 1.37 8.06
N PRO A 177 -13.40 0.64 9.08
CA PRO A 177 -12.82 0.72 10.41
C PRO A 177 -11.38 0.24 10.45
N ALA A 178 -11.09 -0.87 9.76
CA ALA A 178 -9.74 -1.42 9.66
C ALA A 178 -8.82 -0.45 8.92
N PHE A 179 -9.25 0.08 7.77
CA PHE A 179 -8.49 1.03 6.97
C PHE A 179 -8.06 2.25 7.78
N CYS A 180 -9.02 2.95 8.41
CA CYS A 180 -8.73 4.17 9.17
C CYS A 180 -7.88 3.88 10.42
N THR A 181 -8.07 2.73 11.07
CA THR A 181 -7.25 2.35 12.24
C THR A 181 -5.82 2.11 11.81
N THR A 182 -5.59 1.32 10.76
CA THR A 182 -4.26 1.10 10.18
C THR A 182 -3.61 2.39 9.72
N PHE A 183 -4.38 3.29 9.10
CA PHE A 183 -3.90 4.63 8.72
C PHE A 183 -3.37 5.40 9.93
N ALA A 184 -4.15 5.46 11.00
CA ALA A 184 -3.77 6.15 12.23
C ALA A 184 -2.57 5.49 12.92
N SER A 185 -2.48 4.16 12.92
CA SER A 185 -1.32 3.43 13.43
C SER A 185 -0.07 3.75 12.62
N ARG A 186 -0.11 3.74 11.28
CA ARG A 186 1.03 4.10 10.42
C ARG A 186 1.62 5.48 10.75
N ILE A 187 0.78 6.50 11.00
CA ILE A 187 1.26 7.83 11.47
C ILE A 187 2.00 7.75 12.81
N THR A 188 1.58 6.85 13.69
CA THR A 188 2.14 6.71 15.04
C THR A 188 3.43 5.91 15.02
N THR A 189 3.48 4.83 14.26
CA THR A 189 4.64 3.95 14.10
C THR A 189 5.84 4.71 13.54
N VAL A 190 5.62 5.71 12.69
CA VAL A 190 6.70 6.60 12.20
C VAL A 190 7.45 7.27 13.36
N SER A 191 6.74 7.75 14.37
CA SER A 191 7.36 8.39 15.54
C SER A 191 8.18 7.44 16.40
N SER A 192 7.93 6.12 16.33
CA SER A 192 8.73 5.11 17.05
C SER A 192 9.89 4.55 16.22
N LEU A 193 9.78 4.55 14.89
CA LEU A 193 10.82 4.01 14.01
C LEU A 193 11.99 4.98 13.81
N PHE A 194 11.72 6.27 13.94
CA PHE A 194 12.73 7.29 13.70
C PHE A 194 13.27 7.81 15.02
N ASP A 195 14.48 7.32 15.36
CA ASP A 195 15.30 7.92 16.41
C ASP A 195 15.59 9.39 16.03
N PRO A 196 15.15 10.36 16.84
CA PRO A 196 15.41 11.78 16.60
C PRO A 196 16.89 12.14 16.45
N ALA A 197 17.82 11.29 16.92
CA ALA A 197 19.26 11.50 16.82
C ALA A 197 19.85 11.11 15.45
N ASN A 198 19.36 10.05 14.80
CA ASN A 198 20.03 9.39 13.68
C ASN A 198 19.19 9.27 12.39
N CYS A 199 18.03 9.91 12.35
CA CYS A 199 17.12 9.76 11.23
C CYS A 199 17.35 10.78 10.10
N ASP A 200 17.25 10.31 8.85
CA ASP A 200 17.08 11.12 7.65
C ASP A 200 15.76 11.92 7.67
N SER A 201 15.88 13.24 7.81
CA SER A 201 14.74 14.17 7.82
C SER A 201 13.90 14.11 6.54
N GLU A 202 14.53 13.84 5.39
CA GLU A 202 13.83 13.75 4.10
C GLU A 202 12.93 12.52 4.04
N ALA A 203 13.40 11.40 4.59
CA ALA A 203 12.60 10.18 4.68
C ALA A 203 11.36 10.37 5.57
N ILE A 204 11.52 11.04 6.72
CA ILE A 204 10.39 11.36 7.62
C ILE A 204 9.39 12.30 6.92
N SER A 205 9.89 13.41 6.38
CA SER A 205 9.03 14.44 5.78
C SER A 205 8.30 13.88 4.56
N GLY A 206 8.99 13.06 3.75
CA GLY A 206 8.43 12.31 2.64
C GLY A 206 7.32 11.37 3.08
N TYR A 207 7.56 10.54 4.11
CA TYR A 207 6.56 9.59 4.60
C TYR A 207 5.31 10.29 5.18
N ILE A 208 5.50 11.20 6.13
CA ILE A 208 4.37 11.89 6.80
C ILE A 208 3.66 12.80 5.80
N GLY A 209 4.39 13.46 4.92
CA GLY A 209 3.83 14.30 3.85
C GLY A 209 2.93 13.49 2.92
N THR A 210 3.40 12.32 2.50
CA THR A 210 2.65 11.38 1.64
C THR A 210 1.34 10.95 2.30
N LEU A 211 1.39 10.50 3.56
CA LEU A 211 0.17 10.14 4.28
C LEU A 211 -0.74 11.35 4.52
N SER A 212 -0.20 12.50 4.92
CA SER A 212 -1.01 13.70 5.16
C SER A 212 -1.74 14.17 3.90
N SER A 213 -1.06 14.13 2.76
CA SER A 213 -1.63 14.42 1.44
C SER A 213 -2.77 13.45 1.10
N ALA A 214 -2.52 12.14 1.20
CA ALA A 214 -3.53 11.11 0.97
C ALA A 214 -4.74 11.26 1.90
N ALA A 215 -4.51 11.53 3.20
CA ALA A 215 -5.57 11.78 4.16
C ALA A 215 -6.46 12.95 3.73
N THR A 216 -5.88 14.04 3.21
CA THR A 216 -6.66 15.22 2.80
C THR A 216 -7.56 14.94 1.60
N ARG A 217 -7.14 14.04 0.69
CA ARG A 217 -7.97 13.57 -0.43
C ARG A 217 -9.07 12.62 0.06
N LEU A 218 -8.72 11.65 0.90
CA LEU A 218 -9.65 10.71 1.51
C LEU A 218 -10.72 11.41 2.37
N ALA A 219 -10.37 12.50 3.04
CA ALA A 219 -11.29 13.31 3.84
C ALA A 219 -12.39 14.01 3.03
N ARG A 220 -12.32 13.99 1.69
CA ARG A 220 -13.43 14.41 0.82
C ARG A 220 -14.62 13.45 0.88
N VAL A 221 -14.40 12.20 1.30
CA VAL A 221 -15.46 11.24 1.56
C VAL A 221 -15.93 11.40 3.02
N PRO A 222 -17.17 11.86 3.27
CA PRO A 222 -17.64 12.21 4.61
C PRO A 222 -17.47 11.09 5.65
N GLU A 223 -17.76 9.86 5.24
CA GLU A 223 -17.70 8.71 6.13
C GLU A 223 -16.25 8.35 6.50
N VAL A 224 -15.31 8.48 5.56
CA VAL A 224 -13.87 8.34 5.82
C VAL A 224 -13.38 9.44 6.74
N HIS A 225 -13.75 10.70 6.48
CA HIS A 225 -13.39 11.82 7.35
C HIS A 225 -13.89 11.62 8.79
N ARG A 226 -15.17 11.26 8.95
CA ARG A 226 -15.77 10.97 10.25
C ARG A 226 -15.02 9.86 10.98
N ARG A 227 -14.68 8.76 10.29
CA ARG A 227 -13.95 7.64 10.90
C ARG A 227 -12.51 8.01 11.25
N LEU A 228 -11.81 8.75 10.39
CA LEU A 228 -10.47 9.27 10.67
C LEU A 228 -10.45 10.19 11.91
N ARG A 229 -11.49 11.02 12.09
CA ARG A 229 -11.68 11.83 13.30
C ARG A 229 -11.90 10.96 14.55
N GLN A 230 -12.74 9.93 14.46
CA GLN A 230 -12.99 9.00 15.57
C GLN A 230 -11.73 8.27 16.04
N VAL A 231 -10.84 7.87 15.12
CA VAL A 231 -9.56 7.23 15.48
C VAL A 231 -8.47 8.23 15.90
N GLY A 232 -8.80 9.52 15.96
CA GLY A 232 -7.94 10.58 16.48
C GLY A 232 -6.80 10.98 15.56
N ILE A 233 -6.99 10.95 14.23
CA ILE A 233 -5.91 11.19 13.25
C ILE A 233 -5.18 12.53 13.47
N LEU A 234 -5.91 13.60 13.80
CA LEU A 234 -5.34 14.94 13.98
C LEU A 234 -4.39 14.99 15.18
N LYS A 235 -4.78 14.36 16.30
CA LYS A 235 -3.93 14.30 17.48
C LYS A 235 -2.63 13.56 17.17
N ARG A 236 -2.70 12.50 16.37
CA ARG A 236 -1.53 11.71 15.94
C ARG A 236 -0.64 12.50 14.98
N LEU A 237 -1.21 13.21 14.01
CA LEU A 237 -0.46 14.08 13.10
C LEU A 237 0.24 15.22 13.83
N VAL A 238 -0.47 15.97 14.70
CA VAL A 238 0.13 17.05 15.50
C VAL A 238 1.26 16.52 16.38
N ARG A 239 1.09 15.33 16.98
CA ARG A 239 2.15 14.70 17.77
C ARG A 239 3.36 14.35 16.90
N ALA A 240 3.14 13.75 15.73
CA ALA A 240 4.23 13.41 14.81
C ALA A 240 4.98 14.67 14.37
N ILE A 241 4.28 15.72 13.94
CA ILE A 241 4.87 17.01 13.57
C ILE A 241 5.69 17.57 14.74
N LYS A 242 5.14 17.58 15.96
CA LYS A 242 5.86 18.09 17.15
C LYS A 242 7.14 17.30 17.43
N VAL A 243 7.11 15.97 17.32
CA VAL A 243 8.28 15.11 17.54
C VAL A 243 9.38 15.43 16.53
N PHE A 244 9.01 15.70 15.28
CA PHE A 244 9.99 15.94 14.20
C PHE A 244 10.30 17.40 13.92
N ASN A 245 9.62 18.35 14.58
CA ASN A 245 9.72 19.79 14.27
C ASN A 245 11.16 20.33 14.34
N ALA A 246 12.01 19.77 15.20
CA ALA A 246 13.42 20.19 15.32
C ALA A 246 14.28 19.77 14.11
N ARG A 247 13.81 18.83 13.28
CA ARG A 247 14.51 18.28 12.12
C ARG A 247 13.88 18.67 10.79
N LEU A 248 12.59 18.97 10.79
CA LEU A 248 11.87 19.41 9.60
C LEU A 248 12.32 20.82 9.20
N ARG A 249 12.49 21.04 7.90
CA ARG A 249 12.68 22.39 7.35
C ARG A 249 11.40 23.20 7.56
N PRO A 250 11.49 24.54 7.71
CA PRO A 250 10.30 25.38 7.91
C PRO A 250 9.19 25.16 6.86
N GLN A 251 9.56 24.92 5.59
CA GLN A 251 8.62 24.64 4.51
C GLN A 251 7.88 23.32 4.71
N GLU A 252 8.56 22.28 5.21
CA GLU A 252 7.97 20.97 5.48
C GLU A 252 7.01 21.04 6.66
N THR A 253 7.41 21.70 7.75
CA THR A 253 6.53 21.97 8.90
C THR A 253 5.29 22.73 8.47
N PHE A 254 5.44 23.79 7.67
CA PHE A 254 4.32 24.57 7.15
C PHE A 254 3.37 23.72 6.30
N LEU A 255 3.91 22.89 5.41
CA LEU A 255 3.12 22.00 4.56
C LEU A 255 2.33 20.98 5.40
N LEU A 256 2.98 20.31 6.35
CA LEU A 256 2.32 19.34 7.24
C LEU A 256 1.26 19.99 8.14
N ALA A 257 1.54 21.19 8.65
CA ALA A 257 0.57 21.98 9.40
C ALA A 257 -0.65 22.33 8.52
N THR A 258 -0.43 22.75 7.29
CA THR A 258 -1.50 23.06 6.32
C THR A 258 -2.38 21.85 6.03
N TYR A 259 -1.80 20.67 5.81
CA TYR A 259 -2.58 19.43 5.66
C TYR A 259 -3.38 19.10 6.92
N THR A 260 -2.78 19.26 8.10
CA THR A 260 -3.44 19.00 9.38
C THR A 260 -4.62 19.95 9.61
N ILE A 261 -4.45 21.24 9.30
CA ILE A 261 -5.50 22.25 9.35
C ILE A 261 -6.61 21.88 8.36
N ARG A 262 -6.28 21.56 7.11
CA ARG A 262 -7.26 21.14 6.09
C ARG A 262 -8.08 19.92 6.54
N LEU A 263 -7.45 18.93 7.17
CA LEU A 263 -8.12 17.76 7.74
C LEU A 263 -9.04 18.08 8.94
N SER A 264 -8.80 19.20 9.61
CA SER A 264 -9.63 19.64 10.73
C SER A 264 -11.01 20.13 10.29
N TYR A 265 -11.13 20.58 9.03
CA TYR A 265 -12.37 21.02 8.42
C TYR A 265 -12.99 19.90 7.58
N GLN A 266 -14.31 19.76 7.65
CA GLN A 266 -15.04 18.88 6.74
C GLN A 266 -15.52 19.67 5.52
N PRO A 267 -15.14 19.28 4.29
CA PRO A 267 -15.68 19.93 3.08
C PRO A 267 -17.20 19.70 3.00
N GLY A 268 -17.98 20.75 2.74
CA GLY A 268 -19.41 20.63 2.42
C GLY A 268 -20.39 20.56 3.59
N ILE A 269 -19.96 20.74 4.84
CA ILE A 269 -20.88 21.05 5.95
C ILE A 269 -20.91 22.57 6.13
N THR A 270 -21.61 23.26 5.22
CA THR A 270 -22.24 24.54 5.57
C THR A 270 -23.44 24.20 6.44
N ARG A 271 -23.42 24.64 7.70
CA ARG A 271 -24.59 24.58 8.59
C ARG A 271 -25.74 25.40 8.03
#